data_AF-A0A7S3FG12-F1
#
_entry.id   AF-A0A7S3FG12-F1
#
_cell.length_a   1.000
_cell.length_b   1.000
_cell.length_c   1.000
_cell.angle_alpha   90.00
_cell.angle_beta   90.00
_cell.angle_gamma   90.00
#
_symmetry.space_group_name_H-M   'P 1'
#
loop_
_entity.id
_entity.type
_entity.pdbx_description
1 polymer ?
#
loop_
_entity_poly.entity_id
_entity_poly.type
_entity_poly.pdbx_seq_one_letter_code
_entity_poly.pdbx_strand_id
1 'polypeptide(L)'
;LHILTGQNHLLWLAAEAARPALLANWSQDETGAYINSATGEHTPSHPLVDAYRKYANHLITARTPHQLLPAVQADSAGWFLLTDADGVPYYFNFNSGQLQYSFPQLSTRTQGVGDSALLRPCSTMSRTVLRCRLALPSYMAASEYIYSLLESGVVDVTQLEAESCALRAQQLWQHPLPLSAVLMLGQYLGIDPIAEPLRMWIADYAYMLPLPLGWTVHELDGTPIDRPRKFDHFYSKKQFYHHRVLAVSQWEPPQWSYCRGMLDGIRRWEAETSSKQQERKAAPR
;
A
#
# COMPACT_ATOMS: atom_id res chain seq x y z
N LEU A 1 -26.12 -11.95 26.03
CA LEU A 1 -25.37 -10.66 26.07
C LEU A 1 -23.91 -10.83 26.51
N HIS A 2 -23.30 -12.01 26.31
CA HIS A 2 -21.87 -12.28 26.58
C HIS A 2 -21.34 -13.29 25.55
N ILE A 3 -21.40 -12.91 24.27
CA ILE A 3 -20.64 -13.50 23.15
C ILE A 3 -20.46 -12.31 22.22
N LEU A 4 -19.24 -11.80 22.05
CA LEU A 4 -18.74 -10.83 21.04
C LEU A 4 -17.54 -10.07 21.62
N THR A 5 -16.44 -10.76 21.94
CA THR A 5 -15.17 -10.13 22.34
C THR A 5 -13.97 -10.62 21.52
N GLY A 6 -14.21 -11.08 20.29
CA GLY A 6 -13.13 -11.60 19.41
C GLY A 6 -13.37 -11.44 17.91
N GLN A 7 -14.28 -10.55 17.50
CA GLN A 7 -14.66 -10.38 16.09
C GLN A 7 -14.72 -8.90 15.66
N ASN A 8 -13.86 -8.05 16.25
CA ASN A 8 -13.83 -6.61 15.94
C ASN A 8 -13.00 -6.26 14.69
N HIS A 9 -12.30 -7.23 14.11
CA HIS A 9 -11.37 -7.00 13.00
C HIS A 9 -12.07 -7.02 11.66
N LEU A 10 -13.18 -7.76 11.53
CA LEU A 10 -14.03 -7.70 10.35
C LEU A 10 -15.06 -6.58 10.47
N LEU A 11 -15.09 -5.75 11.52
CA LEU A 11 -16.26 -4.91 11.82
C LEU A 11 -16.55 -3.84 10.75
N TRP A 12 -15.60 -3.42 9.91
CA TRP A 12 -15.94 -2.57 8.75
C TRP A 12 -16.47 -3.36 7.55
N LEU A 13 -15.86 -4.50 7.23
CA LEU A 13 -16.26 -5.33 6.09
C LEU A 13 -17.49 -6.16 6.40
N ALA A 14 -17.64 -6.60 7.63
CA ALA A 14 -18.84 -7.14 8.25
C ALA A 14 -19.81 -6.03 8.65
N ALA A 15 -19.45 -4.76 8.89
CA ALA A 15 -20.46 -3.69 8.92
C ALA A 15 -20.97 -3.41 7.50
N GLU A 16 -20.13 -3.36 6.47
CA GLU A 16 -20.58 -3.22 5.07
C GLU A 16 -21.11 -4.51 4.45
N ALA A 17 -20.85 -5.67 5.06
CA ALA A 17 -21.45 -6.96 4.70
C ALA A 17 -22.60 -7.41 5.57
N ALA A 18 -22.77 -6.84 6.76
CA ALA A 18 -23.96 -7.00 7.58
C ALA A 18 -24.89 -5.77 7.53
N ARG A 19 -24.51 -4.65 6.89
CA ARG A 19 -25.46 -3.57 6.55
C ARG A 19 -26.49 -4.04 5.53
N PRO A 20 -26.15 -4.81 4.49
CA PRO A 20 -27.13 -5.73 3.94
C PRO A 20 -27.28 -6.88 4.93
N ALA A 21 -28.51 -7.10 5.42
CA ALA A 21 -28.84 -8.43 5.94
C ALA A 21 -28.37 -9.48 4.90
N LEU A 22 -27.96 -10.67 5.36
CA LEU A 22 -27.86 -11.83 4.46
C LEU A 22 -29.08 -11.77 3.53
N LEU A 23 -28.83 -11.85 2.22
CA LEU A 23 -29.92 -11.77 1.24
C LEU A 23 -31.04 -12.69 1.71
N ALA A 24 -32.28 -12.29 1.52
CA ALA A 24 -33.42 -13.13 1.89
C ALA A 24 -33.15 -14.56 1.43
N ASN A 25 -33.33 -15.51 2.35
CA ASN A 25 -33.06 -16.94 2.19
C ASN A 25 -31.62 -17.42 2.45
N TRP A 26 -30.64 -16.58 2.77
CA TRP A 26 -29.31 -17.07 3.18
C TRP A 26 -29.17 -17.18 4.71
N SER A 27 -28.57 -18.26 5.18
CA SER A 27 -28.21 -18.49 6.59
C SER A 27 -26.85 -19.18 6.71
N GLN A 28 -26.16 -19.01 7.83
CA GLN A 28 -24.93 -19.74 8.14
C GLN A 28 -25.25 -20.99 8.98
N ASP A 29 -24.68 -22.14 8.62
CA ASP A 29 -24.84 -23.39 9.36
C ASP A 29 -23.78 -23.59 10.46
N GLU A 30 -23.90 -24.69 11.22
CA GLU A 30 -23.00 -25.02 12.33
C GLU A 30 -21.55 -25.29 11.89
N THR A 31 -21.34 -25.64 10.62
CA THR A 31 -20.00 -25.86 10.04
C THR A 31 -19.36 -24.56 9.54
N GLY A 32 -20.12 -23.46 9.56
CA GLY A 32 -19.71 -22.16 9.06
C GLY A 32 -19.99 -21.96 7.57
N ALA A 33 -20.59 -22.93 6.87
CA ALA A 33 -21.00 -22.80 5.48
C ALA A 33 -22.31 -21.99 5.36
N TYR A 34 -22.52 -21.38 4.20
CA TYR A 34 -23.69 -20.58 3.91
C TYR A 34 -24.68 -21.39 3.07
N ILE A 35 -25.95 -21.40 3.49
CA ILE A 35 -27.03 -22.14 2.85
C ILE A 35 -28.08 -21.16 2.35
N ASN A 36 -28.47 -21.30 1.09
CA ASN A 36 -29.62 -20.62 0.52
C ASN A 36 -30.87 -21.50 0.68
N SER A 37 -31.77 -21.16 1.61
CA SER A 37 -32.99 -21.92 1.90
C SER A 37 -34.00 -21.97 0.76
N ALA A 38 -33.91 -21.08 -0.24
CA ALA A 38 -34.78 -21.11 -1.41
C ALA A 38 -34.29 -22.06 -2.50
N THR A 39 -32.97 -22.19 -2.67
CA THR A 39 -32.37 -23.00 -3.75
C THR A 39 -31.76 -24.32 -3.26
N GLY A 40 -31.49 -24.43 -1.95
CA GLY A 40 -30.71 -25.52 -1.37
C GLY A 40 -29.22 -25.43 -1.71
N GLU A 41 -28.73 -24.29 -2.18
CA GLU A 41 -27.31 -24.09 -2.50
C GLU A 41 -26.48 -23.97 -1.21
N HIS A 42 -25.35 -24.66 -1.17
CA HIS A 42 -24.38 -24.59 -0.07
C HIS A 42 -23.06 -24.02 -0.60
N THR A 43 -22.53 -23.00 0.07
CA THR A 43 -21.25 -22.39 -0.29
C THR A 43 -20.34 -22.29 0.93
N PRO A 44 -19.06 -22.68 0.83
CA PRO A 44 -18.10 -22.47 1.92
C PRO A 44 -17.73 -21.00 2.11
N SER A 45 -17.99 -20.16 1.09
CA SER A 45 -17.70 -18.72 1.09
C SER A 45 -18.97 -17.90 1.26
N HIS A 46 -18.84 -16.68 1.79
CA HIS A 46 -19.95 -15.74 1.95
C HIS A 46 -20.63 -15.47 0.59
N PRO A 47 -21.97 -15.47 0.50
CA PRO A 47 -22.69 -15.35 -0.77
C PRO A 47 -22.44 -14.02 -1.51
N LEU A 48 -22.09 -12.96 -0.77
CA LEU A 48 -21.72 -11.67 -1.35
C LEU A 48 -20.24 -11.58 -1.78
N VAL A 49 -19.44 -12.64 -1.64
CA VAL A 49 -17.98 -12.55 -1.93
C VAL A 49 -17.71 -12.07 -3.35
N ASP A 50 -18.52 -12.48 -4.33
CA ASP A 50 -18.38 -12.01 -5.72
C ASP A 50 -18.84 -10.57 -5.90
N ALA A 51 -19.84 -10.12 -5.15
CA ALA A 51 -20.26 -8.71 -5.14
C ALA A 51 -19.16 -7.84 -4.51
N TYR A 52 -18.55 -8.28 -3.40
CA TYR A 52 -17.40 -7.61 -2.80
C TYR A 52 -16.21 -7.60 -3.74
N ARG A 53 -15.89 -8.73 -4.37
CA ARG A 53 -14.80 -8.82 -5.35
C ARG A 53 -15.04 -7.86 -6.51
N LYS A 54 -16.27 -7.78 -7.04
CA LYS A 54 -16.64 -6.82 -8.08
C LYS A 54 -16.53 -5.37 -7.60
N TYR A 55 -16.99 -5.06 -6.39
CA TYR A 55 -16.90 -3.72 -5.80
C TYR A 55 -15.45 -3.31 -5.52
N ALA A 56 -14.66 -4.19 -4.91
CA ALA A 56 -13.23 -4.03 -4.72
C ALA A 56 -12.52 -3.83 -6.07
N ASN A 57 -12.77 -4.70 -7.06
CA ASN A 57 -12.21 -4.53 -8.41
C ASN A 57 -12.63 -3.20 -9.05
N HIS A 58 -13.85 -2.73 -8.81
CA HIS A 58 -14.30 -1.42 -9.29
C HIS A 58 -13.54 -0.28 -8.61
N LEU A 59 -13.38 -0.31 -7.28
CA LEU A 59 -12.58 0.68 -6.56
C LEU A 59 -11.13 0.69 -7.02
N ILE A 60 -10.55 -0.50 -7.23
CA ILE A 60 -9.18 -0.67 -7.73
C ILE A 60 -9.09 -0.06 -9.13
N THR A 61 -9.92 -0.48 -10.08
CA THR A 61 -9.87 0.01 -11.46
C THR A 61 -10.17 1.51 -11.60
N ALA A 62 -11.04 2.07 -10.75
CA ALA A 62 -11.40 3.49 -10.79
C ALA A 62 -10.37 4.42 -10.12
N ARG A 63 -9.61 3.94 -9.14
CA ARG A 63 -8.69 4.78 -8.32
C ARG A 63 -7.21 4.48 -8.53
N THR A 64 -6.88 3.40 -9.21
CA THR A 64 -5.51 3.00 -9.50
C THR A 64 -5.09 3.65 -10.82
N PRO A 65 -4.05 4.51 -10.85
CA PRO A 65 -3.51 5.04 -12.11
C PRO A 65 -3.30 3.89 -13.10
N HIS A 66 -3.74 4.01 -14.35
CA HIS A 66 -3.63 2.92 -15.34
C HIS A 66 -2.19 2.40 -15.55
N GLN A 67 -1.18 3.20 -15.20
CA GLN A 67 0.23 2.79 -15.16
C GLN A 67 0.50 1.64 -14.15
N LEU A 68 -0.42 1.42 -13.22
CA LEU A 68 -0.39 0.41 -12.17
C LEU A 68 -1.24 -0.85 -12.49
N LEU A 69 -1.97 -0.88 -13.61
CA LEU A 69 -2.79 -2.03 -14.03
C LEU A 69 -2.03 -3.34 -14.37
N PRO A 70 -0.76 -3.33 -14.80
CA PRO A 70 0.00 -4.59 -14.95
C PRO A 70 0.14 -5.36 -13.62
N ALA A 71 -0.16 -4.72 -12.48
CA ALA A 71 -0.07 -5.35 -11.16
C ALA A 71 -1.24 -6.25 -10.74
N VAL A 72 -2.27 -6.33 -11.57
CA VAL A 72 -3.46 -7.16 -11.33
C VAL A 72 -3.12 -8.65 -11.19
N GLN A 73 -1.92 -9.11 -11.59
CA GLN A 73 -1.48 -10.48 -11.30
C GLN A 73 -1.15 -10.72 -9.81
N ALA A 74 -0.72 -9.70 -9.04
CA ALA A 74 -0.56 -9.83 -7.59
C ALA A 74 -1.92 -9.89 -6.86
N ASP A 75 -2.97 -9.29 -7.43
CA ASP A 75 -4.34 -9.37 -6.91
C ASP A 75 -4.95 -10.76 -7.01
N SER A 76 -4.38 -11.65 -7.84
CA SER A 76 -4.80 -13.06 -7.88
C SER A 76 -4.63 -13.79 -6.54
N ALA A 77 -3.79 -13.26 -5.65
CA ALA A 77 -3.65 -13.81 -4.30
C ALA A 77 -4.80 -13.42 -3.36
N GLY A 78 -5.62 -12.41 -3.68
CA GLY A 78 -6.79 -12.02 -2.88
C GLY A 78 -6.47 -11.25 -1.59
N TRP A 79 -5.24 -10.76 -1.42
CA TRP A 79 -4.80 -10.01 -0.24
C TRP A 79 -5.19 -8.53 -0.30
N PHE A 80 -5.73 -8.04 0.80
CA PHE A 80 -6.05 -6.63 1.04
C PHE A 80 -5.45 -6.18 2.35
N LEU A 81 -5.06 -4.91 2.40
CA LEU A 81 -4.66 -4.20 3.59
C LEU A 81 -5.89 -3.45 4.13
N LEU A 82 -6.18 -3.68 5.40
CA LEU A 82 -7.32 -3.17 6.14
C LEU A 82 -6.87 -2.67 7.51
N THR A 83 -7.83 -2.25 8.34
CA THR A 83 -7.58 -1.82 9.72
C THR A 83 -8.69 -2.33 10.63
N ASP A 84 -8.34 -2.71 11.86
CA ASP A 84 -9.30 -3.20 12.85
C ASP A 84 -9.88 -2.06 13.71
N ALA A 85 -10.75 -2.41 14.66
CA ALA A 85 -11.41 -1.47 15.58
C ALA A 85 -10.43 -0.61 16.40
N ASP A 86 -9.22 -1.11 16.65
CA ASP A 86 -8.18 -0.41 17.40
C ASP A 86 -7.30 0.46 16.49
N GLY A 87 -7.59 0.47 15.19
CA GLY A 87 -6.81 1.20 14.20
C GLY A 87 -5.49 0.50 13.84
N VAL A 88 -5.37 -0.79 14.09
CA VAL A 88 -4.16 -1.55 13.74
C VAL A 88 -4.31 -2.04 12.30
N PRO A 89 -3.37 -1.72 11.39
CA PRO A 89 -3.39 -2.24 10.03
C PRO A 89 -3.18 -3.77 10.01
N TYR A 90 -3.94 -4.49 9.19
CA TYR A 90 -3.79 -5.93 9.01
C TYR A 90 -4.07 -6.35 7.57
N TYR A 91 -3.48 -7.47 7.15
CA TYR A 91 -3.68 -8.08 5.83
C TYR A 91 -4.72 -9.20 5.92
N PHE A 92 -5.68 -9.20 5.00
CA PHE A 92 -6.69 -10.26 4.87
C PHE A 92 -6.70 -10.83 3.46
N ASN A 93 -6.67 -12.15 3.36
CA ASN A 93 -6.80 -12.87 2.12
C ASN A 93 -8.25 -13.33 1.92
N PHE A 94 -8.97 -12.72 0.99
CA PHE A 94 -10.36 -13.09 0.69
C PHE A 94 -10.53 -14.47 0.04
N ASN A 95 -9.48 -15.00 -0.58
CA ASN A 95 -9.56 -16.31 -1.22
C ASN A 95 -9.34 -17.44 -0.20
N SER A 96 -8.47 -17.25 0.79
CA SER A 96 -8.13 -18.28 1.79
C SER A 96 -8.73 -18.03 3.18
N GLY A 97 -9.29 -16.85 3.44
CA GLY A 97 -9.75 -16.43 4.77
C GLY A 97 -8.63 -16.14 5.77
N GLN A 98 -7.36 -16.12 5.33
CA GLN A 98 -6.22 -15.88 6.21
C GLN A 98 -6.13 -14.42 6.65
N LEU A 99 -5.86 -14.20 7.94
CA LEU A 99 -5.61 -12.90 8.56
C LEU A 99 -4.17 -12.84 9.07
N GLN A 100 -3.46 -11.75 8.80
CA GLN A 100 -2.09 -11.53 9.25
C GLN A 100 -1.87 -10.06 9.64
N TYR A 101 -1.23 -9.82 10.79
CA TYR A 101 -0.83 -8.47 11.21
C TYR A 101 0.54 -8.04 10.66
N SER A 102 1.33 -9.01 10.18
CA SER A 102 2.57 -8.78 9.46
C SER A 102 2.33 -8.81 7.96
N PHE A 103 3.22 -8.16 7.21
CA PHE A 103 3.25 -8.27 5.75
C PHE A 103 3.25 -9.73 5.30
N PRO A 104 2.37 -10.12 4.35
CA PRO A 104 2.20 -11.52 4.00
C PRO A 104 3.45 -12.08 3.32
N GLN A 105 3.81 -13.30 3.68
CA GLN A 105 4.95 -13.99 3.06
C GLN A 105 4.65 -14.23 1.57
N LEU A 106 5.28 -13.44 0.71
CA LEU A 106 5.20 -13.63 -0.72
C LEU A 106 6.01 -14.87 -1.08
N SER A 107 5.31 -15.95 -1.41
CA SER A 107 5.96 -17.16 -1.91
C SER A 107 6.72 -16.82 -3.19
N THR A 108 8.03 -17.09 -3.25
CA THR A 108 8.85 -17.02 -4.48
C THR A 108 8.40 -18.01 -5.57
N ARG A 109 7.32 -18.76 -5.35
CA ARG A 109 6.84 -19.88 -6.18
C ARG A 109 6.30 -19.48 -7.55
N THR A 110 6.33 -18.19 -7.92
CA THR A 110 6.14 -17.70 -9.29
C THR A 110 7.36 -17.92 -10.21
N GLN A 111 8.30 -18.81 -9.85
CA GLN A 111 9.42 -19.21 -10.72
C GLN A 111 9.00 -19.94 -12.02
N GLY A 112 7.75 -20.38 -12.16
CA GLY A 112 7.27 -21.14 -13.34
C GLY A 112 6.43 -20.35 -14.36
N VAL A 113 5.96 -19.16 -14.02
CA VAL A 113 5.20 -18.31 -14.95
C VAL A 113 6.01 -17.04 -15.12
N GLY A 114 6.67 -16.92 -16.27
CA GLY A 114 7.63 -15.87 -16.56
C GLY A 114 7.16 -14.49 -16.11
N ASP A 115 8.10 -13.76 -15.50
CA ASP A 115 8.07 -12.30 -15.50
C ASP A 115 6.83 -11.67 -14.89
N SER A 116 6.48 -12.04 -13.65
CA SER A 116 5.72 -11.11 -12.82
C SER A 116 6.62 -9.88 -12.58
N ALA A 117 6.52 -8.90 -13.48
CA ALA A 117 7.32 -7.68 -13.51
C ALA A 117 7.26 -6.90 -12.18
N LEU A 118 6.25 -7.22 -11.35
CA LEU A 118 5.92 -6.69 -10.03
C LEU A 118 6.78 -7.19 -8.87
N LEU A 119 7.66 -8.16 -9.08
CA LEU A 119 8.58 -8.63 -8.05
C LEU A 119 10.02 -8.68 -8.55
N ARG A 120 10.27 -8.22 -9.78
CA ARG A 120 11.63 -7.98 -10.22
C ARG A 120 12.17 -6.88 -9.32
N PRO A 121 13.29 -7.10 -8.60
CA PRO A 121 14.03 -5.99 -8.01
C PRO A 121 14.21 -4.99 -9.15
N CYS A 122 13.75 -3.75 -8.99
CA CYS A 122 14.01 -2.71 -9.97
C CYS A 122 15.53 -2.48 -10.01
N SER A 123 16.26 -3.34 -10.73
CA SER A 123 17.70 -3.24 -10.96
C SER A 123 18.05 -2.00 -11.78
N THR A 124 17.03 -1.30 -12.27
CA THR A 124 17.13 0.02 -12.83
C THR A 124 16.00 0.87 -12.28
N MET A 125 16.22 1.49 -11.12
CA MET A 125 15.70 2.86 -10.98
C MET A 125 16.09 3.58 -12.26
N SER A 126 15.11 3.93 -13.09
CA SER A 126 15.35 4.67 -14.33
C SER A 126 16.34 5.80 -14.00
N ARG A 127 17.31 6.07 -14.88
CA ARG A 127 18.25 7.19 -14.68
C ARG A 127 17.52 8.50 -14.34
N THR A 128 16.29 8.64 -14.83
CA THR A 128 15.38 9.73 -14.47
C THR A 128 15.02 9.74 -12.98
N VAL A 129 14.67 8.60 -12.39
CA VAL A 129 14.36 8.47 -10.97
C VAL A 129 15.57 8.79 -10.08
N LEU A 130 16.76 8.28 -10.44
CA LEU A 130 18.01 8.60 -9.74
C LEU A 130 18.34 10.10 -9.81
N ARG A 131 18.14 10.73 -10.98
CA ARG A 131 18.31 12.19 -11.13
C ARG A 131 17.30 12.98 -10.32
N CYS A 132 16.04 12.55 -10.28
CA CYS A 132 15.00 13.21 -9.50
C CYS A 132 15.27 13.11 -8.00
N ARG A 133 15.81 11.99 -7.49
CA ARG A 133 16.13 11.85 -6.05
C ARG A 133 17.00 13.00 -5.53
N LEU A 134 18.05 13.37 -6.25
CA LEU A 134 18.97 14.44 -5.81
C LEU A 134 18.47 15.86 -6.10
N ALA A 135 17.33 16.01 -6.79
CA ALA A 135 16.84 17.31 -7.25
C ALA A 135 15.53 17.74 -6.58
N LEU A 136 14.87 16.86 -5.81
CA LEU A 136 13.56 17.16 -5.22
C LEU A 136 13.72 17.68 -3.78
N PRO A 137 13.27 18.92 -3.48
CA PRO A 137 13.41 19.51 -2.15
C PRO A 137 12.78 18.65 -1.04
N SER A 138 11.59 18.10 -1.27
CA SER A 138 10.88 17.26 -0.29
C SER A 138 11.63 15.97 0.03
N TYR A 139 12.33 15.39 -0.95
CA TYR A 139 13.15 14.20 -0.74
C TYR A 139 14.37 14.52 0.14
N MET A 140 15.15 15.54 -0.25
CA MET A 140 16.38 15.88 0.45
C MET A 140 16.09 16.31 1.89
N ALA A 141 15.07 17.16 2.09
CA ALA A 141 14.65 17.59 3.41
C ALA A 141 14.20 16.41 4.29
N ALA A 142 13.43 15.46 3.74
CA ALA A 142 12.98 14.29 4.48
C ALA A 142 14.13 13.34 4.84
N SER A 143 15.06 13.06 3.92
CA SER A 143 16.20 12.15 4.19
C SER A 143 17.08 12.67 5.32
N GLU A 144 17.52 13.93 5.24
CA GLU A 144 18.38 14.53 6.27
C GLU A 144 17.65 14.67 7.62
N TYR A 145 16.38 15.09 7.60
CA TYR A 145 15.59 15.23 8.82
C TYR A 145 15.38 13.90 9.54
N ILE A 146 14.94 12.87 8.82
CA ILE A 146 14.66 11.54 9.40
C ILE A 146 15.96 10.92 9.90
N TYR A 147 17.06 11.02 9.15
CA TYR A 147 18.36 10.55 9.60
C TYR A 147 18.79 11.24 10.91
N SER A 148 18.66 12.57 10.99
CA SER A 148 19.00 13.35 12.18
C SER A 148 18.17 12.97 13.42
N LEU A 149 16.86 12.73 13.25
CA LEU A 149 15.99 12.26 14.32
C LEU A 149 16.41 10.88 14.85
N LEU A 150 16.72 9.95 13.96
CA LEU A 150 17.15 8.60 14.32
C LEU A 150 18.54 8.60 14.98
N GLU A 151 19.47 9.41 14.47
CA GLU A 151 20.82 9.53 15.03
C GLU A 151 20.80 10.15 16.43
N SER A 152 19.96 11.15 16.66
CA SER A 152 19.79 11.78 17.97
C SER A 152 19.04 10.90 18.99
N GLY A 153 18.41 9.82 18.54
CA GLY A 153 17.59 8.94 19.39
C GLY A 153 16.31 9.59 19.90
N VAL A 154 15.88 10.70 19.30
CA VAL A 154 14.61 11.37 19.63
C VAL A 154 13.43 10.48 19.25
N VAL A 155 13.58 9.75 18.15
CA VAL A 155 12.59 8.81 17.61
C VAL A 155 13.34 7.56 17.12
N ASP A 156 12.71 6.39 17.21
CA ASP A 156 13.16 5.17 16.54
C ASP A 156 12.23 4.77 15.37
N VAL A 157 12.65 3.78 14.58
CA VAL A 157 11.86 3.33 13.40
C VAL A 157 10.50 2.78 13.80
N THR A 158 10.39 2.13 14.96
CA THR A 158 9.13 1.56 15.47
C THR A 158 8.16 2.67 15.88
N GLN A 159 8.65 3.75 16.46
CA GLN A 159 7.86 4.92 16.81
C GLN A 159 7.39 5.66 15.56
N LEU A 160 8.24 5.82 14.53
CA LEU A 160 7.80 6.39 13.23
C LEU A 160 6.65 5.57 12.62
N GLU A 161 6.75 4.24 12.66
CA GLU A 161 5.68 3.37 12.18
C GLU A 161 4.41 3.54 13.03
N ALA A 162 4.53 3.55 14.36
CA ALA A 162 3.41 3.70 15.27
C ALA A 162 2.68 5.04 15.09
N GLU A 163 3.41 6.14 14.90
CA GLU A 163 2.84 7.47 14.64
C GLU A 163 2.08 7.52 13.31
N SER A 164 2.50 6.72 12.32
CA SER A 164 1.80 6.61 11.05
C SER A 164 0.48 5.81 11.14
N CYS A 165 0.33 4.93 12.14
CA CYS A 165 -0.79 3.98 12.21
C CYS A 165 -2.16 4.68 12.25
N ALA A 166 -2.33 5.75 13.02
CA ALA A 166 -3.62 6.43 13.14
C ALA A 166 -4.09 7.01 11.79
N LEU A 167 -3.18 7.62 11.02
CA LEU A 167 -3.51 8.14 9.69
C LEU A 167 -3.83 7.01 8.72
N ARG A 168 -3.02 5.94 8.73
CA ARG A 168 -3.23 4.77 7.88
C ARG A 168 -4.56 4.10 8.19
N ALA A 169 -4.87 3.90 9.46
CA ALA A 169 -6.15 3.39 9.92
C ALA A 169 -7.31 4.23 9.41
N GLN A 170 -7.29 5.54 9.67
CA GLN A 170 -8.38 6.43 9.24
C GLN A 170 -8.68 6.28 7.75
N GLN A 171 -7.65 6.14 6.92
CA GLN A 171 -7.86 5.93 5.49
C GLN A 171 -8.27 4.50 5.14
N LEU A 172 -7.62 3.48 5.69
CA LEU A 172 -7.97 2.08 5.42
C LEU A 172 -9.40 1.76 5.84
N TRP A 173 -9.92 2.47 6.85
CA TRP A 173 -11.34 2.45 7.25
C TRP A 173 -12.29 2.94 6.14
N GLN A 174 -11.84 3.83 5.26
CA GLN A 174 -12.65 4.36 4.17
C GLN A 174 -12.36 3.65 2.86
N HIS A 175 -11.09 3.30 2.65
CA HIS A 175 -10.51 2.88 1.39
C HIS A 175 -9.49 1.75 1.63
N PRO A 176 -9.97 0.49 1.78
CA PRO A 176 -9.08 -0.66 1.81
C PRO A 176 -8.20 -0.70 0.57
N LEU A 177 -6.94 -1.10 0.75
CA LEU A 177 -5.98 -1.16 -0.34
C LEU A 177 -5.75 -2.61 -0.77
N PRO A 178 -5.79 -2.94 -2.07
CA PRO A 178 -5.29 -4.23 -2.50
C PRO A 178 -3.78 -4.33 -2.24
N LEU A 179 -3.29 -5.52 -1.93
CA LEU A 179 -1.86 -5.74 -1.72
C LEU A 179 -1.04 -5.36 -2.96
N SER A 180 -1.58 -5.55 -4.17
CA SER A 180 -0.90 -5.15 -5.41
C SER A 180 -0.55 -3.67 -5.45
N ALA A 181 -1.47 -2.79 -5.02
CA ALA A 181 -1.21 -1.35 -4.98
C ALA A 181 -0.07 -1.04 -4.01
N VAL A 182 -0.10 -1.63 -2.83
CA VAL A 182 0.96 -1.47 -1.81
C VAL A 182 2.31 -1.99 -2.33
N LEU A 183 2.32 -3.15 -3.00
CA LEU A 183 3.51 -3.73 -3.65
C LEU A 183 4.08 -2.78 -4.70
N MET A 184 3.24 -2.29 -5.60
CA MET A 184 3.64 -1.38 -6.66
C MET A 184 4.25 -0.10 -6.14
N LEU A 185 3.58 0.54 -5.18
CA LEU A 185 4.12 1.75 -4.58
C LEU A 185 5.42 1.44 -3.82
N GLY A 186 5.49 0.31 -3.12
CA GLY A 186 6.72 -0.16 -2.50
C GLY A 186 7.87 -0.22 -3.49
N GLN A 187 7.67 -0.87 -4.64
CA GLN A 187 8.68 -0.93 -5.70
C GLN A 187 9.02 0.43 -6.28
N TYR A 188 8.03 1.30 -6.49
CA TYR A 188 8.25 2.67 -6.95
C TYR A 188 9.12 3.47 -5.96
N LEU A 189 8.88 3.30 -4.66
CA LEU A 189 9.69 3.89 -3.59
C LEU A 189 11.10 3.25 -3.51
N GLY A 190 11.25 2.05 -4.09
CA GLY A 190 12.47 1.26 -4.10
C GLY A 190 12.60 0.33 -2.89
N ILE A 191 11.48 -0.14 -2.36
CA ILE A 191 11.36 -1.17 -1.32
C ILE A 191 11.22 -2.52 -2.01
N ASP A 192 12.08 -3.47 -1.66
CA ASP A 192 11.88 -4.87 -2.05
C ASP A 192 10.94 -5.53 -1.03
N PRO A 193 9.71 -5.92 -1.41
CA PRO A 193 8.75 -6.50 -0.46
C PRO A 193 9.17 -7.86 0.09
N ILE A 194 10.10 -8.57 -0.58
CA ILE A 194 10.63 -9.86 -0.12
C ILE A 194 11.80 -9.63 0.82
N ALA A 195 12.72 -8.72 0.48
CA ALA A 195 13.91 -8.46 1.28
C ALA A 195 13.66 -7.49 2.46
N GLU A 196 12.65 -6.62 2.34
CA GLU A 196 12.36 -5.54 3.29
C GLU A 196 10.86 -5.48 3.67
N PRO A 197 10.23 -6.60 4.08
CA PRO A 197 8.80 -6.64 4.38
C PRO A 197 8.40 -5.68 5.50
N LEU A 198 9.29 -5.43 6.47
CA LEU A 198 9.08 -4.50 7.57
C LEU A 198 9.05 -3.02 7.14
N ARG A 199 9.40 -2.70 5.88
CA ARG A 199 9.35 -1.32 5.36
C ARG A 199 8.12 -1.06 4.51
N MET A 200 7.28 -2.07 4.27
CA MET A 200 6.08 -1.94 3.44
C MET A 200 5.03 -1.00 4.04
N TRP A 201 5.09 -0.73 5.35
CA TRP A 201 4.26 0.30 5.98
C TRP A 201 4.51 1.70 5.38
N ILE A 202 5.72 1.98 4.86
CA ILE A 202 6.06 3.26 4.21
C ILE A 202 5.30 3.39 2.88
N ALA A 203 5.13 2.27 2.16
CA ALA A 203 4.33 2.25 0.93
C ALA A 203 2.85 2.49 1.24
N ASP A 204 2.30 1.84 2.27
CA ASP A 204 0.96 2.12 2.78
C ASP A 204 0.81 3.60 3.18
N TYR A 205 1.73 4.11 4.00
CA TYR A 205 1.74 5.51 4.43
C TYR A 205 1.75 6.51 3.26
N ALA A 206 2.52 6.22 2.21
CA ALA A 206 2.61 7.07 1.03
C ALA A 206 1.28 7.21 0.26
N TYR A 207 0.36 6.23 0.35
CA TYR A 207 -0.99 6.35 -0.20
C TYR A 207 -1.89 7.27 0.62
N MET A 208 -1.65 7.37 1.93
CA MET A 208 -2.57 8.02 2.87
C MET A 208 -2.20 9.47 3.16
N LEU A 209 -0.99 9.89 2.79
CA LEU A 209 -0.52 11.24 3.02
C LEU A 209 -1.30 12.27 2.17
N PRO A 210 -1.92 13.28 2.80
CA PRO A 210 -2.48 14.40 2.06
C PRO A 210 -1.37 15.19 1.37
N LEU A 211 -1.74 16.01 0.40
CA LEU A 211 -0.78 16.94 -0.19
C LEU A 211 -0.24 17.87 0.90
N PRO A 212 1.08 18.03 1.04
CA PRO A 212 1.62 18.92 2.05
C PRO A 212 1.17 20.35 1.79
N LEU A 213 1.06 21.14 2.86
CA LEU A 213 0.61 22.52 2.78
C LEU A 213 1.44 23.30 1.73
N GLY A 214 0.75 24.05 0.88
CA GLY A 214 1.37 24.86 -0.18
C GLY A 214 1.54 24.14 -1.51
N TRP A 215 1.39 22.82 -1.58
CA TRP A 215 1.36 22.07 -2.84
C TRP A 215 -0.02 22.04 -3.47
N THR A 216 -0.08 22.19 -4.80
CA THR A 216 -1.30 22.02 -5.59
C THR A 216 -1.07 21.09 -6.77
N VAL A 217 -2.10 20.30 -7.09
CA VAL A 217 -2.12 19.47 -8.30
C VAL A 217 -2.56 20.33 -9.47
N HIS A 218 -1.82 20.23 -10.57
CA HIS A 218 -2.16 20.83 -11.84
C HIS A 218 -2.32 19.73 -12.87
N GLU A 219 -3.49 19.68 -13.50
CA GLU A 219 -3.72 18.80 -14.63
C GLU A 219 -3.33 19.54 -15.90
N LEU A 220 -2.46 18.94 -16.70
CA LEU A 220 -2.24 19.38 -18.06
C LEU A 220 -3.36 18.78 -18.90
N ASP A 221 -4.23 19.64 -19.40
CA ASP A 221 -5.14 19.28 -20.47
C ASP A 221 -4.28 18.75 -21.62
N GLY A 222 -4.42 17.45 -21.91
CA GLY A 222 -3.68 16.84 -22.99
C GLY A 222 -4.00 17.62 -24.25
N THR A 223 -3.00 18.22 -24.90
CA THR A 223 -3.15 18.63 -26.30
C THR A 223 -3.68 17.41 -27.03
N PRO A 224 -4.84 17.50 -27.73
CA PRO A 224 -5.36 16.39 -28.50
C PRO A 224 -4.21 15.88 -29.37
N ILE A 225 -3.73 14.66 -29.10
CA ILE A 225 -2.74 14.06 -29.98
C ILE A 225 -3.55 13.77 -31.25
N ASP A 226 -3.26 14.50 -32.33
CA ASP A 226 -3.94 14.43 -33.65
C ASP A 226 -3.96 13.03 -34.30
N ARG A 227 -3.47 12.01 -33.60
CA ARG A 227 -3.56 10.62 -34.00
C ARG A 227 -4.12 9.80 -32.85
N PRO A 228 -5.41 9.41 -32.89
CA PRO A 228 -5.91 8.39 -32.00
C PRO A 228 -5.17 7.09 -32.31
N ARG A 229 -4.19 6.71 -31.47
CA ARG A 229 -3.76 5.31 -31.48
C ARG A 229 -4.93 4.51 -30.94
N LYS A 230 -5.28 3.40 -31.60
CA LYS A 230 -6.42 2.54 -31.27
C LYS A 230 -6.41 1.95 -29.84
N PHE A 231 -5.41 2.25 -29.02
CA PHE A 231 -5.26 1.78 -27.64
C PHE A 231 -5.17 2.92 -26.60
N ASP A 232 -5.37 4.18 -27.00
CA ASP A 232 -5.05 5.36 -26.18
C ASP A 232 -6.24 5.96 -25.41
N HIS A 233 -7.31 5.19 -25.15
CA HIS A 233 -8.50 5.71 -24.44
C HIS A 233 -8.31 5.92 -22.92
N PHE A 234 -7.08 5.74 -22.40
CA PHE A 234 -6.78 5.84 -20.97
C PHE A 234 -5.51 6.64 -20.69
N TYR A 235 -5.27 7.72 -21.42
CA TYR A 235 -4.31 8.70 -20.96
C TYR A 235 -4.87 9.36 -19.69
N SER A 236 -4.39 8.91 -18.53
CA SER A 236 -4.47 9.72 -17.31
C SER A 236 -3.93 11.10 -17.65
N LYS A 237 -4.72 12.16 -17.41
CA LYS A 237 -4.25 13.53 -17.58
C LYS A 237 -2.88 13.66 -16.92
N LYS A 238 -1.91 14.24 -17.64
CA LYS A 238 -0.58 14.43 -17.06
C LYS A 238 -0.72 15.41 -15.92
N GLN A 239 -0.45 14.94 -14.71
CA GLN A 239 -0.49 15.78 -13.51
C GLN A 239 0.94 16.21 -13.15
N PHE A 240 1.08 17.45 -12.71
CA PHE A 240 2.28 17.93 -12.02
C PHE A 240 1.87 18.63 -10.73
N TYR A 241 2.82 18.74 -9.81
CA TYR A 241 2.64 19.31 -8.49
C TYR A 241 3.44 20.60 -8.41
N HIS A 242 2.81 21.66 -7.91
CA HIS A 242 3.44 22.98 -7.79
C HIS A 242 3.35 23.47 -6.36
N HIS A 243 4.48 23.87 -5.79
CA HIS A 243 4.54 24.50 -4.48
C HIS A 243 4.39 26.01 -4.63
N ARG A 244 3.27 26.58 -4.17
CA ARG A 244 2.92 28.00 -4.36
C ARG A 244 3.94 28.97 -3.77
N VAL A 245 4.44 28.70 -2.55
CA VAL A 245 5.39 29.59 -1.86
C VAL A 245 6.80 29.49 -2.42
N LEU A 246 7.30 28.27 -2.67
CA LEU A 246 8.66 28.05 -3.15
C LEU A 246 8.81 28.21 -4.68
N ALA A 247 7.70 28.32 -5.40
CA ALA A 247 7.65 28.35 -6.86
C ALA A 247 8.36 27.14 -7.52
N VAL A 248 8.36 25.99 -6.86
CA VAL A 248 8.95 24.74 -7.36
C VAL A 248 7.87 23.85 -7.94
N SER A 249 8.16 23.17 -9.04
CA SER A 249 7.29 22.16 -9.63
C SER A 249 7.98 20.81 -9.73
N GLN A 250 7.21 19.73 -9.56
CA GLN A 250 7.68 18.36 -9.77
C GLN A 250 6.60 17.48 -10.39
N TRP A 251 7.01 16.44 -11.10
CA TRP A 251 6.12 15.49 -11.77
C TRP A 251 5.67 14.33 -10.87
N GLU A 252 6.39 14.12 -9.77
CA GLU A 252 6.04 13.14 -8.76
C GLU A 252 5.19 13.79 -7.66
N PRO A 253 4.24 13.08 -7.04
CA PRO A 253 3.59 13.53 -5.82
C PRO A 253 4.61 13.85 -4.70
N PRO A 254 4.55 15.02 -4.05
CA PRO A 254 5.49 15.40 -3.00
C PRO A 254 5.51 14.44 -1.81
N GLN A 255 4.40 13.76 -1.52
CA GLN A 255 4.30 12.74 -0.49
C GLN A 255 5.17 11.52 -0.81
N TRP A 256 5.21 11.11 -2.07
CA TRP A 256 6.03 9.98 -2.51
C TRP A 256 7.51 10.35 -2.45
N SER A 257 7.88 11.58 -2.84
CA SER A 257 9.23 12.10 -2.67
C SER A 257 9.64 12.11 -1.18
N TYR A 258 8.75 12.57 -0.30
CA TYR A 258 8.94 12.56 1.15
C TYR A 258 9.18 11.13 1.69
N CYS A 259 8.29 10.18 1.37
CA CYS A 259 8.43 8.79 1.82
C CYS A 259 9.72 8.12 1.30
N ARG A 260 10.17 8.47 0.08
CA ARG A 260 11.48 8.02 -0.41
C ARG A 260 12.64 8.60 0.38
N GLY A 261 12.56 9.89 0.75
CA GLY A 261 13.55 10.52 1.62
C GLY A 261 13.58 9.86 3.00
N MET A 262 12.41 9.63 3.60
CA MET A 262 12.28 8.91 4.87
C MET A 262 12.90 7.51 4.81
N LEU A 263 12.61 6.74 3.76
CA LEU A 263 13.20 5.41 3.54
C LEU A 263 14.73 5.46 3.42
N ASP A 264 15.26 6.46 2.72
CA ASP A 264 16.70 6.68 2.56
C ASP A 264 17.37 7.03 3.89
N GLY A 265 16.75 7.92 4.68
CA GLY A 265 17.21 8.29 6.02
C GLY A 265 17.28 7.08 6.97
N ILE A 266 16.24 6.22 6.97
CA ILE A 266 16.21 4.97 7.75
C ILE A 266 17.36 4.05 7.33
N ARG A 267 17.51 3.78 6.03
CA ARG A 267 18.56 2.87 5.52
C ARG A 267 19.98 3.37 5.83
N ARG A 268 20.21 4.68 5.72
CA ARG A 268 21.49 5.31 6.08
C ARG A 268 21.82 5.08 7.55
N TRP A 269 20.87 5.37 8.43
CA TRP A 269 21.03 5.18 9.88
C TRP A 269 21.32 3.72 10.25
N GLU A 270 20.62 2.76 9.64
CA GLU A 270 20.85 1.33 9.87
C GLU A 270 22.23 0.87 9.41
N ALA A 271 22.69 1.34 8.25
CA ALA A 271 24.01 1.01 7.71
C ALA A 271 25.13 1.50 8.63
N GLU A 272 25.02 2.74 9.13
CA GLU A 272 25.98 3.30 10.08
C GLU A 272 25.96 2.60 11.43
N THR A 273 24.76 2.31 11.95
CA THR A 273 24.61 1.58 13.22
C THR A 273 25.23 0.18 13.12
N SER A 274 25.04 -0.50 11.98
CA SER A 274 25.64 -1.80 11.70
C SER A 274 27.17 -1.72 11.63
N SER A 275 27.73 -0.69 11.00
CA SER A 275 29.18 -0.45 10.94
C SER A 275 29.77 -0.22 12.34
N LYS A 276 29.15 0.68 13.12
CA LYS A 276 29.57 0.99 14.51
C LYS A 276 29.52 -0.25 15.40
N GLN A 277 28.53 -1.14 15.21
CA GLN A 277 28.45 -2.41 15.94
C GLN A 277 29.53 -3.41 15.52
N GLN A 278 29.89 -3.47 14.24
CA GLN A 278 30.97 -4.34 13.76
C GLN A 278 32.34 -3.87 14.29
N GLU A 279 32.61 -2.57 14.30
CA GLU A 279 33.83 -1.98 14.87
C GLU A 279 33.97 -2.26 16.37
N ARG A 280 32.88 -2.11 17.14
CA ARG A 280 32.86 -2.43 18.57
C ARG A 280 33.14 -3.92 18.85
N LYS A 281 32.74 -4.82 17.96
CA LYS A 281 33.03 -6.26 18.07
C LYS A 281 34.47 -6.60 17.69
N ALA A 282 35.12 -5.79 16.85
CA ALA A 282 36.48 -6.00 16.37
C ALA A 282 37.57 -5.40 17.29
N ALA A 283 37.21 -4.46 18.18
CA ALA A 283 38.17 -3.84 19.09
C ALA A 283 38.77 -4.88 20.08
N PRO A 284 40.10 -5.02 20.18
CA PRO A 284 40.74 -5.93 21.12
C PRO A 284 40.41 -5.54 22.57
N ARG A 285 40.08 -6.55 23.38
CA ARG A 285 39.80 -6.39 24.82
C ARG A 285 41.04 -6.02 25.62
#